data_AF-A0A8S0QN03-F1
#
_entry.id   AF-A0A8S0QN03-F1
#
_cell.length_a   1.000
_cell.length_b   1.000
_cell.length_c   1.000
_cell.angle_alpha   90.00
_cell.angle_beta   90.00
_cell.angle_gamma   90.00
#
_symmetry.space_group_name_H-M   'P 1'
#
loop_
_entity.id
_entity.type
_entity.pdbx_description
1 polymer ?
#
loop_
_entity_poly.entity_id
_entity_poly.type
_entity_poly.pdbx_seq_one_letter_code
_entity_poly.pdbx_strand_id
1 'polypeptide(L)'
;MLPDSGHYVDVGFGYSSLSNEYKMVKWFMEDNDAISMGCKIFSLSDRLRFISDSWRLTETRPFVDLGGHPASVNRVIYWLIDTEDHRNFYRTDSILATDLDKEESKIISCPNLSPFSRASLLELKECLYLADCSTEKAIVKMWRLENPKKCRWVSEYYINFSSIFNPIVPLTSV
;
A
#
# COMPACT_ATOMS: atom_id res chain seq x y z
N MET A 1 0.74 14.71 -23.03
CA MET A 1 0.34 13.31 -23.30
C MET A 1 1.58 12.46 -23.11
N LEU A 2 1.60 11.63 -22.06
CA LEU A 2 2.59 10.56 -21.92
C LEU A 2 2.10 9.35 -22.73
N PRO A 3 3.01 8.58 -23.37
CA PRO A 3 2.62 7.43 -24.15
C PRO A 3 2.15 6.29 -23.25
N ASP A 4 1.06 5.69 -23.69
CA ASP A 4 0.34 4.58 -23.09
C ASP A 4 0.95 3.28 -23.62
N SER A 5 2.02 2.82 -22.99
CA SER A 5 2.47 1.43 -23.05
C SER A 5 2.24 0.84 -21.65
N GLY A 6 1.84 -0.43 -21.57
CA GLY A 6 1.34 -1.10 -20.35
C GLY A 6 2.36 -1.26 -19.21
N HIS A 7 2.97 -0.16 -18.79
CA HIS A 7 3.89 -0.10 -17.67
C HIS A 7 3.08 -0.25 -16.38
N TYR A 8 3.52 -1.19 -15.56
CA TYR A 8 3.04 -1.28 -14.19
C TYR A 8 3.35 0.06 -13.50
N VAL A 9 2.29 0.74 -13.06
CA VAL A 9 2.34 2.07 -12.46
C VAL A 9 1.48 2.06 -11.22
N ASP A 10 2.09 2.39 -10.08
CA ASP A 10 1.36 2.66 -8.84
C ASP A 10 1.58 4.13 -8.47
N VAL A 11 0.52 4.79 -7.99
CA VAL A 11 0.52 6.20 -7.61
C VAL A 11 -0.06 6.35 -6.21
N GLY A 12 0.74 6.95 -5.33
CA GLY A 12 0.31 7.37 -4.00
C GLY A 12 0.23 8.88 -3.91
N PHE A 13 -0.63 9.35 -3.02
CA PHE A 13 -0.81 10.78 -2.72
C PHE A 13 -0.74 11.02 -1.22
N GLY A 14 -0.09 12.11 -0.82
CA GLY A 14 -0.02 12.51 0.59
C GLY A 14 0.44 13.95 0.78
N TYR A 15 0.69 14.31 2.03
CA TYR A 15 1.05 15.67 2.41
C TYR A 15 2.40 15.71 3.12
N SER A 16 3.30 16.59 2.67
CA SER A 16 4.54 16.95 3.35
C SER A 16 4.30 18.21 4.16
N SER A 17 4.39 18.09 5.48
CA SER A 17 4.24 19.26 6.35
C SER A 17 5.51 20.11 6.41
N LEU A 18 6.68 19.52 6.11
CA LEU A 18 7.95 20.25 6.15
C LEU A 18 8.01 21.27 5.01
N SER A 19 7.60 20.87 3.80
CA SER A 19 7.52 21.79 2.66
C SER A 19 6.16 22.48 2.53
N ASN A 20 5.15 22.06 3.30
CA ASN A 20 3.77 22.54 3.20
C ASN A 20 3.19 22.34 1.79
N GLU A 21 3.35 21.12 1.28
CA GLU A 21 2.97 20.73 -0.08
C GLU A 21 2.29 19.36 -0.09
N TYR A 22 1.33 19.19 -0.99
CA TYR A 22 0.86 17.87 -1.37
C TYR A 22 1.84 17.23 -2.33
N LYS A 23 2.05 15.92 -2.21
CA LYS A 23 2.97 15.17 -3.07
C LYS A 23 2.25 13.97 -3.68
N MET A 24 2.44 13.80 -4.99
CA MET A 24 2.13 12.56 -5.70
C MET A 24 3.43 11.81 -5.91
N VAL A 25 3.46 10.54 -5.53
CA VAL A 25 4.59 9.64 -5.73
C VAL A 25 4.16 8.58 -6.73
N LYS A 26 4.88 8.48 -7.85
CA LYS A 26 4.64 7.51 -8.91
C LYS A 26 5.79 6.53 -8.96
N TRP A 27 5.48 5.25 -8.80
CA TRP A 27 6.38 4.14 -9.08
C TRP A 27 6.07 3.57 -10.46
N PHE A 28 7.09 3.22 -11.24
CA PHE A 28 6.93 2.71 -12.60
C PHE A 28 8.07 1.76 -12.99
N MET A 29 7.78 0.76 -13.83
CA MET A 29 8.83 -0.02 -14.50
C MET A 29 9.55 0.83 -15.55
N GLU A 30 10.88 0.73 -15.61
CA GLU A 30 11.65 1.41 -16.66
C GLU A 30 11.60 0.64 -17.98
N ASP A 31 11.35 1.35 -19.08
CA ASP A 31 11.13 0.76 -20.42
C ASP A 31 12.31 -0.10 -20.93
N ASN A 32 13.52 0.20 -20.46
CA ASN A 32 14.75 -0.46 -20.92
C ASN A 32 15.27 -1.54 -19.96
N ASP A 33 14.67 -1.68 -18.78
CA ASP A 33 15.11 -2.63 -17.76
C ASP A 33 13.90 -3.11 -16.95
N ALA A 34 13.38 -4.28 -17.32
CA ALA A 34 12.28 -4.93 -16.59
C ALA A 34 12.65 -5.35 -15.16
N ILE A 35 13.88 -5.10 -14.73
CA ILE A 35 14.44 -5.47 -13.42
C ILE A 35 14.59 -4.23 -12.52
N SER A 36 14.34 -3.01 -13.04
CA SER A 36 14.39 -1.77 -12.27
C SER A 36 13.02 -1.11 -12.13
N MET A 37 12.82 -0.47 -10.99
CA MET A 37 11.67 0.39 -10.75
C MET A 37 12.15 1.83 -10.51
N GLY A 38 11.60 2.76 -11.28
CA GLY A 38 11.80 4.19 -11.11
C GLY A 38 10.78 4.82 -10.17
N CYS A 39 11.19 5.88 -9.48
CA CYS A 39 10.33 6.71 -8.64
C CYS A 39 10.33 8.16 -9.11
N LYS A 40 9.13 8.71 -9.31
CA LYS A 40 8.94 10.13 -9.62
C LYS A 40 8.04 10.79 -8.58
N ILE A 41 8.42 11.99 -8.16
CA ILE A 41 7.63 12.80 -7.21
C ILE A 41 7.19 14.09 -7.89
N PHE A 42 5.93 14.44 -7.67
CA PHE A 42 5.33 15.70 -8.09
C PHE A 42 4.80 16.45 -6.88
N SER A 43 5.20 17.71 -6.71
CA SER A 43 4.82 18.55 -5.57
C SER A 43 3.81 19.64 -5.97
N LEU A 44 2.77 19.79 -5.16
CA LEU A 44 1.68 20.75 -5.29
C LEU A 44 1.69 21.69 -4.08
N SER A 45 1.94 22.98 -4.32
CA SER A 45 1.88 23.99 -3.26
C SER A 45 0.53 24.73 -3.23
N ASP A 46 0.11 25.19 -2.05
CA ASP A 46 -1.14 25.95 -1.82
C ASP A 46 -1.26 27.24 -2.66
N ARG A 47 -0.20 27.69 -3.32
CA ARG A 47 -0.18 28.98 -4.04
C ARG A 47 -0.91 28.97 -5.38
N LEU A 48 -1.68 27.93 -5.73
CA LEU A 48 -2.28 27.74 -7.07
C LEU A 48 -1.25 27.87 -8.22
N ARG A 49 0.03 27.83 -7.88
CA ARG A 49 1.17 27.87 -8.79
C ARG A 49 1.90 26.57 -8.55
N PHE A 50 1.92 25.75 -9.58
CA PHE A 50 2.83 24.62 -9.65
C PHE A 50 4.24 25.18 -9.47
N ILE A 51 4.91 24.84 -8.35
CA ILE A 51 6.31 25.22 -8.14
C ILE A 51 7.20 24.45 -9.13
N SER A 52 6.70 23.30 -9.61
CA SER A 52 7.26 22.52 -10.70
C SER A 52 6.11 21.85 -11.47
N ASP A 53 5.90 22.23 -12.73
CA ASP A 53 4.98 21.53 -13.65
C ASP A 53 5.53 20.15 -14.09
N SER A 54 6.68 19.71 -13.53
CA SER A 54 7.35 18.49 -13.94
C SER A 54 7.56 17.52 -12.78
N TRP A 55 7.37 16.24 -13.10
CA TRP A 55 7.77 15.12 -12.27
C TRP A 55 9.29 15.10 -12.11
N ARG A 56 9.79 15.02 -10.88
CA ARG A 56 11.21 14.83 -10.59
C ARG A 56 11.48 13.35 -10.35
N LEU A 57 12.44 12.77 -11.09
CA LEU A 57 12.98 11.45 -10.79
C LEU A 57 13.79 11.54 -9.48
N THR A 58 13.47 10.70 -8.50
CA THR A 58 14.10 10.75 -7.18
C THR A 58 15.03 9.57 -6.94
N GLU A 59 14.63 8.36 -7.35
CA GLU A 59 15.39 7.14 -7.10
C GLU A 59 15.09 6.06 -8.15
N THR A 60 16.04 5.13 -8.32
CA THR A 60 15.86 3.83 -8.99
C THR A 60 16.23 2.71 -8.01
N ARG A 61 15.43 1.65 -7.97
CA ARG A 61 15.61 0.50 -7.06
C ARG A 61 15.38 -0.82 -7.80
N PRO A 62 15.87 -1.96 -7.27
CA PRO A 62 15.47 -3.28 -7.78
C PRO A 62 13.94 -3.39 -7.83
N PHE A 63 13.44 -4.02 -8.88
CA PHE A 63 12.01 -4.20 -9.09
C PHE A 63 11.35 -4.89 -7.89
N VAL A 64 10.25 -4.29 -7.41
CA VAL A 64 9.38 -4.82 -6.36
C VAL A 64 7.94 -4.69 -6.84
N ASP A 65 7.20 -5.79 -6.94
CA ASP A 65 5.80 -5.68 -7.36
C ASP A 65 4.99 -5.02 -6.26
N LEU A 66 4.25 -3.96 -6.58
CA LEU A 66 3.45 -3.25 -5.60
C LEU A 66 2.02 -3.84 -5.58
N GLY A 67 1.43 -3.88 -4.41
CA GLY A 67 0.14 -4.52 -4.18
C GLY A 67 -0.91 -3.54 -3.71
N GLY A 68 -2.12 -3.66 -4.25
CA GLY A 68 -3.31 -2.98 -3.75
C GLY A 68 -3.27 -1.46 -3.90
N HIS A 69 -4.00 -0.75 -3.03
CA HIS A 69 -4.02 0.70 -3.00
C HIS A 69 -3.12 1.23 -1.89
N PRO A 70 -2.33 2.29 -2.13
CA PRO A 70 -1.51 2.88 -1.09
C PRO A 70 -2.35 3.55 -0.01
N ALA A 71 -1.80 3.59 1.20
CA ALA A 71 -2.32 4.40 2.30
C ALA A 71 -1.33 5.51 2.65
N SER A 72 -1.84 6.73 2.92
CA SER A 72 -1.01 7.83 3.41
C SER A 72 -1.33 8.14 4.86
N VAL A 73 -0.32 8.04 5.72
CA VAL A 73 -0.45 8.28 7.16
C VAL A 73 0.77 9.02 7.66
N ASN A 74 0.57 10.09 8.43
CA ASN A 74 1.65 10.83 9.10
C ASN A 74 2.81 11.19 8.17
N ARG A 75 2.49 11.71 6.97
CA ARG A 75 3.45 12.17 5.95
C ARG A 75 4.27 11.04 5.30
N VAL A 76 3.82 9.80 5.46
CA VAL A 76 4.41 8.64 4.83
C VAL A 76 3.36 7.99 3.95
N ILE A 77 3.74 7.57 2.74
CA ILE A 77 2.90 6.74 1.89
C ILE A 77 3.39 5.30 1.97
N TYR A 78 2.45 4.38 2.10
CA TYR A 78 2.69 2.96 2.28
C TYR A 78 2.05 2.16 1.15
N TRP A 79 2.82 1.28 0.52
CA TRP A 79 2.36 0.30 -0.45
C TRP A 79 2.65 -1.09 0.05
N LEU A 80 1.77 -2.04 -0.22
CA LEU A 80 2.11 -3.45 -0.05
C LEU A 80 3.14 -3.82 -1.12
N ILE A 81 4.06 -4.71 -0.77
CA ILE A 81 4.94 -5.35 -1.74
C ILE A 81 4.44 -6.78 -1.90
N ASP A 82 4.04 -7.12 -3.12
CA ASP A 82 3.63 -8.46 -3.47
C ASP A 82 4.86 -9.24 -3.94
N THR A 83 5.03 -10.43 -3.37
CA THR A 83 6.09 -11.36 -3.75
C THR A 83 5.45 -12.60 -4.37
N GLU A 84 5.97 -13.05 -5.51
CA GLU A 84 5.57 -14.33 -6.08
C GLU A 84 6.03 -15.47 -5.14
N ASP A 85 5.09 -16.25 -4.62
CA ASP A 85 5.41 -17.54 -4.00
C ASP A 85 5.53 -18.62 -5.10
N HIS A 86 6.28 -19.69 -4.80
CA HIS A 86 6.49 -20.90 -5.63
C HIS A 86 5.20 -21.62 -6.09
N ARG A 87 4.03 -21.14 -5.65
CA ARG A 87 2.70 -21.66 -5.98
C ARG A 87 1.88 -20.70 -6.85
N ASN A 88 2.49 -19.66 -7.43
CA ASN A 88 1.82 -18.61 -8.20
C ASN A 88 0.74 -17.85 -7.40
N PHE A 89 0.92 -17.74 -6.09
CA PHE A 89 0.12 -16.86 -5.24
C PHE A 89 0.97 -15.65 -4.85
N TYR A 90 0.41 -14.46 -4.96
CA TYR A 90 1.03 -13.25 -4.42
C TYR A 90 0.95 -13.29 -2.90
N ARG A 91 2.10 -13.24 -2.25
CA ARG A 91 2.21 -13.09 -0.80
C ARG A 91 2.74 -11.71 -0.49
N THR A 92 2.02 -11.01 0.37
CA THR A 92 2.48 -9.75 0.92
C THR A 92 3.23 -10.01 2.23
N ASP A 93 4.54 -9.80 2.25
CA ASP A 93 5.36 -9.93 3.48
C ASP A 93 6.01 -8.62 3.91
N SER A 94 5.98 -7.62 3.03
CA SER A 94 6.71 -6.37 3.17
C SER A 94 5.86 -5.20 2.70
N ILE A 95 6.22 -4.01 3.18
CA ILE A 95 5.58 -2.74 2.84
C ILE A 95 6.67 -1.77 2.42
N LEU A 96 6.46 -1.10 1.29
CA LEU A 96 7.26 0.05 0.89
C LEU A 96 6.72 1.29 1.61
N ALA A 97 7.56 1.98 2.36
CA ALA A 97 7.22 3.21 3.07
C ALA A 97 8.06 4.37 2.53
N THR A 98 7.42 5.39 1.98
CA THR A 98 8.06 6.60 1.46
C THR A 98 7.76 7.81 2.34
N ASP A 99 8.78 8.35 2.98
CA ASP A 99 8.71 9.58 3.77
C ASP A 99 8.62 10.78 2.84
N LEU A 100 7.54 11.56 2.92
CA LEU A 100 7.32 12.68 2.01
C LEU A 100 8.11 13.94 2.37
N ASP A 101 8.51 14.09 3.64
CA ASP A 101 9.31 15.23 4.08
C ASP A 101 10.77 15.05 3.61
N LYS A 102 11.27 13.80 3.61
CA LYS A 102 12.63 13.46 3.20
C LYS A 102 12.75 12.98 1.75
N GLU A 103 11.64 12.55 1.16
CA GLU A 103 11.58 11.87 -0.13
C GLU A 103 12.43 10.58 -0.19
N GLU A 104 12.58 9.91 0.96
CA GLU A 104 13.32 8.67 1.09
C GLU A 104 12.36 7.48 1.25
N SER A 105 12.68 6.37 0.58
CA SER A 105 11.89 5.15 0.69
C SER A 105 12.61 4.07 1.51
N LYS A 106 11.86 3.24 2.22
CA LYS A 106 12.39 2.08 2.96
C LYS A 106 11.40 0.93 2.94
N ILE A 107 11.90 -0.28 3.11
CA ILE A 107 11.07 -1.47 3.26
C ILE A 107 10.89 -1.75 4.75
N ILE A 108 9.65 -2.00 5.16
CA ILE A 108 9.29 -2.45 6.51
C ILE A 108 8.55 -3.78 6.43
N SER A 109 8.59 -4.56 7.50
CA SER A 109 7.92 -5.86 7.57
C SER A 109 6.42 -5.74 7.84
N CYS A 110 5.63 -6.62 7.24
CA CYS A 110 4.23 -6.86 7.61
C CYS A 110 4.11 -7.56 8.99
N PRO A 111 2.92 -7.56 9.61
CA PRO A 111 2.61 -8.52 10.66
C PRO A 111 2.57 -9.94 10.09
N ASN A 112 2.55 -10.96 10.97
CA ASN A 112 2.38 -12.35 10.55
C ASN A 112 0.98 -12.57 9.98
N LEU A 113 0.86 -12.46 8.66
CA LEU A 113 -0.39 -12.64 7.95
C LEU A 113 -0.78 -14.12 7.85
N SER A 114 -2.07 -14.37 7.78
CA SER A 114 -2.58 -15.71 7.54
C SER A 114 -2.17 -16.19 6.14
N PRO A 115 -1.76 -17.46 5.96
CA PRO A 115 -1.59 -18.01 4.63
C PRO A 115 -2.94 -17.94 3.90
N PHE A 116 -2.94 -17.55 2.62
CA PHE A 116 -4.16 -17.35 1.82
C PHE A 116 -5.03 -16.17 2.27
N SER A 117 -4.43 -15.11 2.79
CA SER A 117 -5.10 -13.84 3.03
C SER A 117 -4.87 -12.86 1.89
N ARG A 118 -5.83 -11.95 1.70
CA ARG A 118 -5.59 -10.69 1.00
C ARG A 118 -5.30 -9.62 2.03
N ALA A 119 -4.24 -8.86 1.81
CA ALA A 119 -3.89 -7.71 2.62
C ALA A 119 -4.41 -6.42 2.00
N SER A 120 -4.81 -5.46 2.83
CA SER A 120 -5.12 -4.09 2.39
C SER A 120 -4.63 -3.10 3.43
N LEU A 121 -3.98 -2.03 2.98
CA LEU A 121 -3.56 -0.92 3.83
C LEU A 121 -4.67 0.12 3.94
N LEU A 122 -4.82 0.66 5.14
CA LEU A 122 -5.85 1.63 5.47
C LEU A 122 -5.27 2.70 6.39
N GLU A 123 -5.68 3.95 6.18
CA GLU A 123 -5.56 4.99 7.19
C GLU A 123 -6.84 4.98 8.03
N LEU A 124 -6.69 4.83 9.35
CA LEU A 124 -7.80 5.00 10.29
C LEU A 124 -7.31 5.75 11.52
N LYS A 125 -7.95 6.86 11.84
CA LYS A 125 -7.64 7.67 13.04
C LYS A 125 -6.16 8.04 13.10
N GLU A 126 -5.62 8.50 11.99
CA GLU A 126 -4.22 8.93 11.82
C GLU A 126 -3.19 7.81 12.09
N CYS A 127 -3.64 6.54 12.02
CA CYS A 127 -2.81 5.36 12.20
C CYS A 127 -2.85 4.50 10.95
N LEU A 128 -1.73 3.84 10.65
CA LEU A 128 -1.68 2.85 9.58
C LEU A 128 -2.22 1.52 10.10
N TYR A 129 -3.20 0.99 9.38
CA TYR A 129 -3.74 -0.33 9.58
C TYR A 129 -3.47 -1.23 8.38
N LEU A 130 -3.37 -2.53 8.67
CA LEU A 130 -3.38 -3.60 7.69
C LEU A 130 -4.55 -4.54 7.99
N ALA A 131 -5.45 -4.68 7.04
CA ALA A 131 -6.52 -5.66 7.07
C ALA A 131 -6.05 -6.97 6.44
N ASP A 132 -5.94 -8.03 7.25
CA ASP A 132 -5.68 -9.42 6.86
C ASP A 132 -7.04 -10.11 6.66
N CYS A 133 -7.48 -10.22 5.40
CA CYS A 133 -8.75 -10.80 5.01
C CYS A 133 -8.55 -12.25 4.58
N SER A 134 -8.96 -13.21 5.41
CA SER A 134 -8.90 -14.63 5.08
C SER A 134 -9.88 -14.94 3.94
N THR A 135 -9.36 -15.47 2.84
CA THR A 135 -10.17 -15.90 1.69
C THR A 135 -11.00 -17.15 1.99
N GLU A 136 -10.58 -17.97 2.96
CA GLU A 136 -11.25 -19.23 3.29
C GLU A 136 -12.25 -19.12 4.44
N LYS A 137 -11.99 -18.25 5.42
CA LYS A 137 -12.68 -18.30 6.72
C LYS A 137 -13.68 -17.18 6.96
N ALA A 138 -13.89 -16.29 5.99
CA ALA A 138 -14.69 -15.07 6.17
C ALA A 138 -14.30 -14.30 7.45
N ILE A 139 -13.00 -14.27 7.76
CA ILE A 139 -12.42 -13.59 8.91
C ILE A 139 -11.60 -12.41 8.42
N VAL A 140 -11.73 -11.28 9.11
CA VAL A 140 -10.84 -10.12 8.94
C VAL A 140 -10.13 -9.85 10.26
N LYS A 141 -8.81 -9.82 10.21
CA LYS A 141 -7.95 -9.34 11.30
C LYS A 141 -7.40 -7.98 10.95
N MET A 142 -7.47 -7.03 11.87
CA MET A 142 -6.91 -5.70 11.65
C MET A 142 -5.72 -5.48 12.56
N TRP A 143 -4.60 -5.12 11.94
CA TRP A 143 -3.34 -4.85 12.60
C TRP A 143 -3.06 -3.36 12.55
N ARG A 144 -2.74 -2.73 13.67
CA ARG A 144 -2.27 -1.35 13.72
C ARG A 144 -0.74 -1.31 13.82
N LEU A 145 -0.10 -0.45 13.03
CA LEU A 145 1.33 -0.17 13.17
C LEU A 145 1.53 0.74 14.39
N GLU A 146 2.00 0.18 15.50
CA GLU A 146 2.22 0.90 16.75
C GLU A 146 3.54 1.67 16.73
N ASN A 147 4.59 1.06 16.17
CA ASN A 147 5.91 1.68 16.11
C ASN A 147 6.54 1.49 14.73
N PRO A 148 6.49 2.50 13.85
CA PRO A 148 7.08 2.45 12.51
C PRO A 148 8.61 2.29 12.48
N LYS A 149 9.32 2.68 13.55
CA LYS A 149 10.79 2.53 13.63
C LYS A 149 11.20 1.10 13.97
N LYS A 150 10.39 0.40 14.78
CA LYS A 150 10.62 -0.99 15.20
C LYS A 150 9.78 -2.00 14.41
N CYS A 151 9.00 -1.54 13.42
CA CYS A 151 8.05 -2.34 12.66
C CYS A 151 7.12 -3.17 13.56
N ARG A 152 6.69 -2.60 14.69
CA ARG A 152 5.85 -3.32 15.66
C ARG A 152 4.37 -3.16 15.30
N TRP A 153 3.73 -4.28 15.04
CA TRP A 153 2.30 -4.38 14.76
C TRP A 153 1.53 -4.96 15.95
N VAL A 154 0.30 -4.49 16.16
CA VAL A 154 -0.61 -5.00 17.19
C VAL A 154 -1.93 -5.36 16.53
N SER A 155 -2.42 -6.58 16.77
CA SER A 155 -3.77 -6.99 16.35
C SER A 155 -4.78 -6.26 17.24
N GLU A 156 -5.58 -5.37 16.65
CA GLU A 156 -6.54 -4.55 17.39
C GLU A 156 -7.97 -5.04 17.24
N TYR A 157 -8.33 -5.51 16.03
CA TYR A 157 -9.68 -6.01 15.77
C TYR A 157 -9.64 -7.40 15.14
N TYR A 158 -10.65 -8.20 15.47
CA TYR A 158 -10.92 -9.50 14.89
C TYR A 158 -12.42 -9.57 14.59
N ILE A 159 -12.76 -9.73 13.31
CA ILE A 159 -14.14 -9.77 12.84
C ILE A 159 -14.35 -11.11 12.15
N ASN A 160 -15.33 -11.88 12.63
CA ASN A 160 -15.72 -13.15 12.02
C ASN A 160 -17.10 -13.03 11.39
N PHE A 161 -17.16 -13.07 10.06
CA PHE A 161 -18.39 -12.99 9.28
C PHE A 161 -19.09 -14.34 9.13
N SER A 162 -18.53 -15.46 9.62
CA SER A 162 -19.11 -16.80 9.46
C SER A 162 -20.52 -16.94 10.04
N SER A 163 -20.87 -16.14 11.04
CA SER A 163 -22.21 -16.11 11.65
C SER A 163 -23.25 -15.31 10.85
N ILE A 164 -22.79 -14.41 9.97
CA ILE A 164 -23.65 -13.58 9.11
C ILE A 164 -24.08 -14.37 7.87
N PHE A 165 -23.26 -15.32 7.44
CA PHE A 165 -23.54 -16.24 6.34
C PHE A 165 -24.19 -17.55 6.78
N ASN A 166 -25.11 -17.53 7.76
CA ASN A 166 -26.06 -18.63 7.85
C ASN A 166 -26.85 -18.65 6.53
N PRO A 167 -26.89 -19.76 5.78
CA PRO A 167 -27.73 -19.83 4.60
C PRO A 167 -29.15 -19.53 5.06
N ILE A 168 -29.80 -18.58 4.40
CA ILE A 168 -31.25 -18.49 4.41
C ILE A 168 -31.72 -19.84 3.87
N VAL A 169 -31.98 -20.80 4.74
CA VAL A 169 -32.63 -22.06 4.38
C VAL A 169 -34.04 -21.65 3.98
N PRO A 170 -34.45 -21.85 2.71
CA PRO A 170 -35.84 -21.63 2.35
C PRO A 170 -36.69 -22.58 3.21
N LEU A 171 -37.62 -22.02 3.98
CA LEU A 171 -38.67 -22.79 4.64
C LEU A 171 -39.66 -23.31 3.60
N THR A 172 -39.28 -24.37 2.86
CA THR A 172 -40.18 -25.26 2.10
C THR A 172 -39.34 -26.50 1.74
N SER A 173 -39.62 -27.71 2.21
CA SER A 173 -40.91 -28.41 2.12
C SER A 173 -41.08 -29.44 3.25
N VAL A 174 -42.17 -29.28 4.00
CA VAL A 174 -42.89 -30.39 4.65
C VAL A 174 -43.79 -31.04 3.59
#